data_AF-A0A355C171-F1
#
_entry.id   AF-A0A355C171-F1
#
_cell.length_a   1.000
_cell.length_b   1.000
_cell.length_c   1.000
_cell.angle_alpha   90.00
_cell.angle_beta   90.00
_cell.angle_gamma   90.00
#
_symmetry.space_group_name_H-M   'P 1'
#
loop_
_entity.id
_entity.type
_entity.pdbx_description
1 polymer ?
#
loop_
_entity_poly.entity_id
_entity_poly.type
_entity_poly.pdbx_seq_one_letter_code
_entity_poly.pdbx_strand_id
1 'polypeptide(L)'
;MILRRVIAHFRKQEWTAIAIDFLIVVFGVFFGIQVANWNAAEADRRAEAGYLLQLQRDIGAIKAELLAQVEFEQYQATLASELFEETREPPSVLRNRRIRIGLSQLSGRRTLRVESPTFVDLQGAGRLDVISDAALRDALIGYFYRTSRIVAGLDKNNAFFIDDSFTGFLRDNNFTYRPWDVDVMGSDEPPRPVLATEFRTKVLSGPLFSAEIGPLDGAPNGPVADEIITRLSWRAFISAQNESLAQQLLTLTSDIEAKLAAEISERRT
;
A
#
# COMPACT_ATOMS: atom_id res chain seq x y z
N MET A 1 21.49 11.89 -90.65
CA MET A 1 21.28 12.51 -89.32
C MET A 1 20.24 11.78 -88.43
N ILE A 2 20.01 10.48 -88.61
CA ILE A 2 19.13 9.68 -87.73
C ILE A 2 19.93 9.01 -86.59
N LEU A 3 21.18 8.62 -86.85
CA LEU A 3 22.05 7.94 -85.88
C LEU A 3 22.36 8.79 -84.63
N ARG A 4 22.46 10.12 -84.79
CA ARG A 4 22.72 11.06 -83.68
C ARG A 4 21.49 11.28 -82.78
N ARG A 5 20.26 11.09 -83.31
CA ARG A 5 19.02 11.15 -82.52
C ARG A 5 18.78 9.87 -81.73
N VAL A 6 19.18 8.71 -82.26
CA VAL A 6 19.04 7.41 -81.60
C VAL A 6 20.01 7.28 -80.41
N ILE A 7 21.29 7.64 -80.58
CA ILE A 7 22.29 7.60 -79.49
C ILE A 7 21.97 8.61 -78.36
N ALA A 8 21.35 9.75 -78.70
CA ALA A 8 20.89 10.73 -77.71
C ALA A 8 19.65 10.27 -76.92
N HIS A 9 18.85 9.36 -77.48
CA HIS A 9 17.71 8.76 -76.79
C HIS A 9 18.14 7.63 -75.86
N PHE A 10 19.05 6.75 -76.30
CA PHE A 10 19.59 5.68 -75.44
C PHE A 10 20.35 6.24 -74.23
N ARG A 11 21.15 7.30 -74.39
CA ARG A 11 21.87 7.92 -73.26
C ARG A 11 20.95 8.65 -72.26
N LYS A 12 19.74 9.06 -72.67
CA LYS A 12 18.74 9.65 -71.76
C LYS A 12 17.91 8.59 -71.04
N GLN A 13 17.57 7.50 -71.73
CA GLN A 13 16.79 6.40 -71.16
C GLN A 13 17.54 5.65 -70.06
N GLU A 14 18.85 5.44 -70.21
CA GLU A 14 19.69 4.80 -69.18
C GLU A 14 19.74 5.64 -67.88
N TRP A 15 19.89 6.97 -67.98
CA TRP A 15 19.88 7.83 -66.78
C TRP A 15 18.51 7.90 -66.12
N THR A 16 17.42 7.89 -66.89
CA THR A 16 16.07 7.79 -66.33
C THR A 16 15.85 6.44 -65.64
N ALA A 17 16.33 5.34 -66.23
CA ALA A 17 16.26 4.01 -65.63
C ALA A 17 17.05 3.94 -64.31
N ILE A 18 18.30 4.42 -64.30
CA ILE A 18 19.12 4.51 -63.09
C ILE A 18 18.46 5.38 -62.01
N ALA A 19 17.84 6.50 -62.39
CA ALA A 19 17.11 7.36 -61.45
C ALA A 19 15.88 6.67 -60.86
N ILE A 20 15.13 5.92 -61.67
CA ILE A 20 13.98 5.12 -61.21
C ILE A 20 14.46 4.02 -60.26
N ASP A 21 15.52 3.28 -60.60
CA ASP A 21 16.08 2.22 -59.76
C ASP A 21 16.57 2.77 -58.41
N PHE A 22 17.25 3.92 -58.43
CA PHE A 22 17.68 4.61 -57.21
C PHE A 22 16.48 5.03 -56.35
N LEU A 23 15.45 5.63 -56.96
CA LEU A 23 14.22 6.01 -56.24
C LEU A 23 13.53 4.80 -55.62
N ILE A 24 13.42 3.68 -56.35
CA ILE A 24 12.83 2.44 -55.81
C ILE A 24 13.60 1.95 -54.60
N VAL A 25 14.94 1.95 -54.63
CA VAL A 25 15.77 1.56 -53.47
C VAL A 25 15.58 2.52 -52.29
N VAL A 26 15.60 3.83 -52.52
CA VAL A 26 15.40 4.84 -51.47
C VAL A 26 14.00 4.71 -50.85
N PHE A 27 12.95 4.55 -51.66
CA PHE A 27 11.60 4.31 -51.17
C PHE A 27 11.50 2.97 -50.45
N GLY A 28 12.19 1.92 -50.92
CA GLY A 28 12.25 0.62 -50.24
C GLY A 28 12.83 0.72 -48.83
N VAL A 29 13.97 1.40 -48.66
CA VAL A 29 14.57 1.66 -47.34
C VAL A 29 13.67 2.56 -46.49
N PHE A 30 13.10 3.61 -47.08
CA PHE A 30 12.19 4.52 -46.40
C PHE A 30 10.97 3.78 -45.84
N PHE A 31 10.25 3.02 -46.66
CA PHE A 31 9.12 2.21 -46.20
C PHE A 31 9.53 1.13 -45.20
N GLY A 32 10.72 0.52 -45.37
CA GLY A 32 11.27 -0.45 -44.43
C GLY A 32 11.43 0.14 -43.02
N ILE A 33 12.02 1.33 -42.91
CA ILE A 33 12.16 2.04 -41.63
C ILE A 33 10.78 2.44 -41.07
N GLN A 34 9.86 2.91 -41.93
CA GLN A 34 8.52 3.30 -41.48
C GLN A 34 7.71 2.12 -40.93
N VAL A 35 7.77 0.95 -41.58
CA VAL A 35 7.11 -0.28 -41.08
C VAL A 35 7.76 -0.75 -39.78
N ALA A 36 9.09 -0.69 -39.67
CA ALA A 36 9.79 -1.04 -38.43
C ALA A 36 9.39 -0.12 -37.26
N ASN A 37 9.33 1.19 -37.49
CA ASN A 37 8.89 2.18 -36.50
C ASN A 37 7.42 1.96 -36.08
N TRP A 38 6.55 1.62 -37.04
CA TRP A 38 5.15 1.32 -36.73
C TRP A 38 4.99 0.05 -35.89
N ASN A 39 5.73 -1.01 -36.22
CA ASN A 39 5.74 -2.24 -35.43
C ASN A 39 6.26 -2.01 -34.01
N ALA A 40 7.31 -1.20 -33.85
CA ALA A 40 7.83 -0.83 -32.53
C ALA A 40 6.79 -0.04 -31.70
N ALA A 41 6.20 1.00 -32.29
CA ALA A 41 5.18 1.81 -31.62
C ALA A 41 3.93 0.99 -31.22
N GLU A 42 3.57 -0.01 -32.01
CA GLU A 42 2.48 -0.93 -31.68
C GLU A 42 2.83 -1.87 -30.53
N ALA A 43 4.08 -2.36 -30.48
CA ALA A 43 4.56 -3.17 -29.36
C ALA A 43 4.58 -2.36 -28.06
N ASP A 44 5.04 -1.10 -28.11
CA ASP A 44 5.09 -0.21 -26.95
C ASP A 44 3.69 0.08 -26.41
N ARG A 45 2.71 0.38 -27.28
CA ARG A 45 1.31 0.57 -26.88
C ARG A 45 0.72 -0.66 -26.17
N ARG A 46 1.03 -1.87 -26.65
CA ARG A 46 0.56 -3.11 -26.01
C ARG A 46 1.22 -3.33 -24.66
N ALA A 47 2.52 -3.07 -24.56
CA ALA A 47 3.26 -3.17 -23.30
C ALA A 47 2.69 -2.19 -22.27
N GLU A 48 2.50 -0.94 -22.67
CA GLU A 48 1.90 0.10 -21.83
C GLU A 48 0.51 -0.31 -21.32
N ALA A 49 -0.40 -0.74 -22.19
CA ALA A 49 -1.73 -1.19 -21.77
C ALA A 49 -1.67 -2.33 -20.74
N GLY A 50 -0.73 -3.26 -20.92
CA GLY A 50 -0.47 -4.33 -19.96
C GLY A 50 -0.02 -3.80 -18.58
N TYR A 51 0.91 -2.85 -18.58
CA TYR A 51 1.42 -2.22 -17.36
C TYR A 51 0.36 -1.38 -16.64
N LEU A 52 -0.45 -0.60 -17.37
CA LEU A 52 -1.53 0.19 -16.76
C LEU A 52 -2.55 -0.71 -16.06
N LEU A 53 -2.92 -1.85 -16.65
CA LEU A 53 -3.81 -2.83 -16.02
C LEU A 53 -3.19 -3.51 -14.80
N GLN A 54 -1.88 -3.74 -14.80
CA GLN A 54 -1.16 -4.28 -13.64
C GLN A 54 -1.10 -3.25 -12.50
N LEU A 55 -0.73 -2.00 -12.81
CA LEU A 55 -0.76 -0.88 -11.87
C LEU A 55 -2.15 -0.69 -11.25
N GLN A 56 -3.22 -0.85 -12.03
CA GLN A 56 -4.58 -0.71 -11.52
C GLN A 56 -4.90 -1.77 -10.45
N ARG A 57 -4.46 -3.01 -10.66
CA ARG A 57 -4.62 -4.08 -9.66
C ARG A 57 -3.79 -3.81 -8.42
N ASP A 58 -2.55 -3.39 -8.59
CA ASP A 58 -1.65 -3.07 -7.47
C ASP A 58 -2.22 -1.93 -6.62
N ILE A 59 -2.69 -0.84 -7.24
CA ILE A 59 -3.32 0.29 -6.57
C ILE A 59 -4.61 -0.13 -5.85
N GLY A 60 -5.42 -0.99 -6.46
CA GLY A 60 -6.61 -1.55 -5.81
C GLY A 60 -6.28 -2.37 -4.55
N ALA A 61 -5.21 -3.17 -4.60
CA ALA A 61 -4.73 -3.91 -3.43
C ALA A 61 -4.22 -2.97 -2.32
N ILE A 62 -3.46 -1.93 -2.69
CA ILE A 62 -2.99 -0.90 -1.76
C ILE A 62 -4.18 -0.20 -1.08
N LYS A 63 -5.22 0.14 -1.85
CA LYS A 63 -6.44 0.76 -1.33
C LYS A 63 -7.15 -0.11 -0.29
N ALA A 64 -7.24 -1.41 -0.52
CA ALA A 64 -7.81 -2.35 0.44
C ALA A 64 -7.00 -2.40 1.76
N GLU A 65 -5.67 -2.42 1.67
CA GLU A 65 -4.80 -2.36 2.86
C GLU A 65 -4.96 -1.05 3.65
N LEU A 66 -5.11 0.07 2.95
CA LEU A 66 -5.34 1.38 3.58
C LEU A 66 -6.68 1.46 4.30
N LEU A 67 -7.75 0.92 3.71
CA LEU A 67 -9.06 0.84 4.38
C LEU A 67 -8.98 0.02 5.66
N ALA A 68 -8.29 -1.13 5.61
CA ALA A 68 -8.10 -1.98 6.78
C ALA A 68 -7.18 -1.34 7.84
N GLN A 69 -6.24 -0.47 7.43
CA GLN A 69 -5.43 0.34 8.34
C GLN A 69 -6.28 1.39 9.06
N VAL A 70 -7.16 2.10 8.34
CA VAL A 70 -8.09 3.08 8.91
C VAL A 70 -8.99 2.43 9.95
N GLU A 71 -9.66 1.33 9.60
CA GLU A 71 -10.55 0.60 10.51
C GLU A 71 -9.80 0.16 11.79
N PHE A 72 -8.58 -0.36 11.62
CA PHE A 72 -7.74 -0.78 12.73
C PHE A 72 -7.40 0.38 13.68
N GLU A 73 -6.98 1.53 13.15
CA GLU A 73 -6.60 2.66 14.00
C GLU A 73 -7.81 3.30 14.69
N GLN A 74 -8.97 3.34 14.04
CA GLN A 74 -10.24 3.77 14.66
C GLN A 74 -10.61 2.86 15.82
N TYR A 75 -10.49 1.54 15.65
CA TYR A 75 -10.72 0.57 16.72
C TYR A 75 -9.78 0.81 17.91
N GLN A 76 -8.49 0.97 17.65
CA GLN A 76 -7.48 1.15 18.70
C GLN A 76 -7.71 2.44 19.51
N ALA A 77 -8.07 3.54 18.85
CA ALA A 77 -8.42 4.79 19.53
C ALA A 77 -9.70 4.67 20.37
N THR A 78 -10.71 3.97 19.83
CA THR A 78 -11.99 3.72 20.52
C THR A 78 -11.78 2.86 21.77
N LEU A 79 -11.10 1.72 21.63
CA LEU A 79 -10.81 0.83 22.74
C LEU A 79 -10.00 1.54 23.84
N ALA A 80 -8.99 2.34 23.47
CA ALA A 80 -8.21 3.09 24.46
C ALA A 80 -9.08 4.07 25.28
N SER A 81 -10.08 4.68 24.64
CA SER A 81 -11.03 5.57 25.29
C SER A 81 -12.02 4.80 26.18
N GLU A 82 -12.55 3.67 25.70
CA GLU A 82 -13.42 2.79 26.48
C GLU A 82 -12.73 2.25 27.73
N LEU A 83 -11.47 1.84 27.61
CA LEU A 83 -10.69 1.38 28.75
C LEU A 83 -10.41 2.50 29.76
N PHE A 84 -10.22 3.72 29.30
CA PHE A 84 -10.10 4.87 30.19
C PHE A 84 -11.38 5.06 31.02
N GLU A 85 -12.56 5.01 30.40
CA GLU A 85 -13.82 5.07 31.14
C GLU A 85 -13.98 3.89 32.11
N GLU A 86 -13.60 2.68 31.68
CA GLU A 86 -13.59 1.48 32.55
C GLU A 86 -12.66 1.69 33.77
N THR A 87 -11.56 2.45 33.64
CA THR A 87 -10.69 2.77 34.79
C THR A 87 -11.36 3.68 35.84
N ARG A 88 -12.45 4.37 35.49
CA ARG A 88 -13.19 5.23 36.42
C ARG A 88 -14.26 4.48 37.23
N GLU A 89 -14.64 3.30 36.76
CA GLU A 89 -15.62 2.45 37.44
C GLU A 89 -15.07 1.87 38.76
N PRO A 90 -15.94 1.55 39.74
CA PRO A 90 -15.52 0.92 40.99
C PRO A 90 -14.75 -0.38 40.74
N PRO A 91 -13.69 -0.67 41.53
CA PRO A 91 -12.92 -1.90 41.40
C PRO A 91 -13.79 -3.16 41.47
N SER A 92 -13.73 -3.99 40.42
CA SER A 92 -14.37 -5.30 40.39
C SER A 92 -13.51 -6.32 39.63
N VAL A 93 -13.77 -7.61 39.84
CA VAL A 93 -13.06 -8.69 39.13
C VAL A 93 -13.30 -8.59 37.62
N LEU A 94 -14.54 -8.33 37.20
CA LEU A 94 -14.91 -8.21 35.80
C LEU A 94 -14.23 -7.00 35.14
N ARG A 95 -14.30 -5.82 35.78
CA ARG A 95 -13.61 -4.60 35.33
C ARG A 95 -12.12 -4.84 35.12
N ASN A 96 -11.46 -5.46 36.08
CA ASN A 96 -10.02 -5.74 36.00
C ASN A 96 -9.68 -6.73 34.87
N ARG A 97 -10.57 -7.71 34.59
CA ARG A 97 -10.41 -8.61 33.44
C ARG A 97 -10.56 -7.87 32.12
N ARG A 98 -11.56 -7.00 31.97
CA ARG A 98 -11.75 -6.15 30.78
C ARG A 98 -10.53 -5.28 30.49
N ILE A 99 -10.02 -4.60 31.52
CA ILE A 99 -8.81 -3.77 31.39
C ILE A 99 -7.61 -4.62 30.91
N ARG A 100 -7.38 -5.80 31.49
CA ARG A 100 -6.27 -6.69 31.07
C ARG A 100 -6.38 -7.15 29.62
N ILE A 101 -7.58 -7.56 29.20
CA ILE A 101 -7.84 -8.00 27.82
C ILE A 101 -7.66 -6.83 26.86
N GLY A 102 -8.22 -5.66 27.19
CA GLY A 102 -8.11 -4.47 26.37
C GLY A 102 -6.66 -3.98 26.23
N LEU A 103 -5.90 -3.88 27.32
CA LEU A 103 -4.48 -3.55 27.27
C LEU A 103 -3.68 -4.51 26.36
N SER A 104 -4.03 -5.80 26.37
CA SER A 104 -3.42 -6.79 25.48
C SER A 104 -3.77 -6.59 24.01
N GLN A 105 -4.95 -6.06 23.69
CA GLN A 105 -5.30 -5.73 22.30
C GLN A 105 -4.64 -4.42 21.84
N LEU A 106 -4.44 -3.49 22.77
CA LEU A 106 -3.79 -2.21 22.50
C LEU A 106 -2.29 -2.33 22.19
N SER A 107 -1.65 -3.45 22.54
CA SER A 107 -0.27 -3.74 22.11
C SER A 107 -0.17 -4.16 20.65
N GLY A 108 -1.29 -4.34 19.95
CA GLY A 108 -1.32 -4.67 18.53
C GLY A 108 -0.96 -3.47 17.66
N ARG A 109 -0.24 -3.75 16.57
CA ARG A 109 0.00 -2.81 15.46
C ARG A 109 -0.06 -3.51 14.11
N ARG A 110 -0.39 -2.76 13.06
CA ARG A 110 -0.32 -3.22 11.67
C ARG A 110 0.99 -2.78 11.03
N THR A 111 1.48 -3.59 10.09
CA THR A 111 2.55 -3.19 9.18
C THR A 111 1.88 -2.84 7.87
N LEU A 112 1.89 -1.56 7.51
CA LEU A 112 1.27 -1.11 6.27
C LEU A 112 2.26 -1.25 5.12
N ARG A 113 1.86 -1.91 4.04
CA ARG A 113 2.66 -2.04 2.82
C ARG A 113 1.90 -1.45 1.64
N VAL A 114 2.47 -0.42 1.02
CA VAL A 114 1.87 0.34 -0.09
C VAL A 114 2.67 0.25 -1.39
N GLU A 115 3.45 -0.81 -1.54
CA GLU A 115 4.31 -1.02 -2.71
C GLU A 115 3.52 -1.60 -3.89
N SER A 116 3.84 -1.15 -5.11
CA SER A 116 3.40 -1.78 -6.34
C SER A 116 4.57 -2.53 -6.96
N PRO A 117 4.51 -3.88 -7.07
CA PRO A 117 5.52 -4.66 -7.79
C PRO A 117 5.72 -4.16 -9.21
N THR A 118 4.65 -3.74 -9.89
CA THR A 118 4.70 -3.21 -11.26
C THR A 118 5.48 -1.91 -11.34
N PHE A 119 5.21 -0.97 -10.43
CA PHE A 119 5.94 0.30 -10.40
C PHE A 119 7.42 0.09 -10.06
N VAL A 120 7.72 -0.81 -9.12
CA VAL A 120 9.10 -1.16 -8.76
C VAL A 120 9.85 -1.79 -9.94
N ASP A 121 9.21 -2.67 -10.70
CA ASP A 121 9.80 -3.24 -11.93
C ASP A 121 10.11 -2.16 -12.97
N LEU A 122 9.13 -1.29 -13.26
CA LEU A 122 9.30 -0.20 -14.22
C LEU A 122 10.40 0.78 -13.79
N GLN A 123 10.44 1.15 -12.50
CA GLN A 123 11.46 2.04 -11.95
C GLN A 123 12.84 1.38 -11.97
N GLY A 124 12.96 0.13 -11.53
CA GLY A 124 14.21 -0.61 -11.47
C GLY A 124 14.80 -0.92 -12.85
N ALA A 125 13.95 -1.18 -13.84
CA ALA A 125 14.36 -1.36 -15.23
C ALA A 125 14.63 -0.03 -15.96
N GLY A 126 14.33 1.12 -15.34
CA GLY A 126 14.43 2.43 -15.98
C GLY A 126 13.44 2.64 -17.14
N ARG A 127 12.32 1.91 -17.13
CA ARG A 127 11.31 1.87 -18.21
C ARG A 127 10.01 2.59 -17.88
N LEU A 128 10.07 3.60 -17.00
CA LEU A 128 8.89 4.41 -16.70
C LEU A 128 8.38 5.18 -17.93
N ASP A 129 9.24 5.40 -18.92
CA ASP A 129 8.93 6.01 -20.23
C ASP A 129 7.95 5.19 -21.08
N VAL A 130 7.78 3.89 -20.79
CA VAL A 130 6.71 3.05 -21.39
C VAL A 130 5.33 3.62 -21.09
N ILE A 131 5.15 4.34 -19.98
CA ILE A 131 3.95 5.13 -19.73
C ILE A 131 4.07 6.41 -20.54
N SER A 132 3.35 6.49 -21.66
CA SER A 132 3.48 7.54 -22.66
C SER A 132 2.85 8.86 -22.21
N ASP A 133 1.77 8.84 -21.42
CA ASP A 133 1.28 10.05 -20.77
C ASP A 133 2.27 10.51 -19.68
N ALA A 134 2.96 11.62 -19.97
CA ALA A 134 3.91 12.24 -19.06
C ALA A 134 3.23 12.72 -17.76
N ALA A 135 1.99 13.20 -17.83
CA ALA A 135 1.27 13.70 -16.65
C ALA A 135 0.90 12.54 -15.71
N LEU A 136 0.40 11.41 -16.24
CA LEU A 136 0.16 10.21 -15.44
C LEU A 136 1.47 9.65 -14.87
N ARG A 137 2.52 9.56 -15.68
CA ARG A 137 3.83 9.07 -15.24
C ARG A 137 4.38 9.89 -14.06
N ASP A 138 4.35 11.22 -14.17
CA ASP A 138 4.79 12.12 -13.10
C ASP A 138 3.90 12.00 -11.86
N ALA A 139 2.59 11.83 -12.04
CA ALA A 139 1.65 11.60 -10.94
C ALA A 139 1.93 10.28 -10.20
N LEU A 140 2.24 9.19 -10.91
CA LEU A 140 2.61 7.90 -10.32
C LEU A 140 3.91 8.01 -9.51
N ILE A 141 4.94 8.64 -10.07
CA ILE A 141 6.22 8.87 -9.38
C ILE A 141 5.99 9.69 -8.11
N GLY A 142 5.24 10.80 -8.23
CA GLY A 142 4.91 11.66 -7.10
C GLY A 142 4.09 10.95 -6.03
N TYR A 143 3.13 10.10 -6.43
CA TYR A 143 2.33 9.27 -5.55
C TYR A 143 3.22 8.34 -4.72
N PHE A 144 3.99 7.45 -5.36
CA PHE A 144 4.82 6.46 -4.65
C PHE A 144 5.90 7.09 -3.76
N TYR A 145 6.45 8.25 -4.17
CA TYR A 145 7.38 9.00 -3.33
C TYR A 145 6.70 9.53 -2.06
N ARG A 146 5.52 10.15 -2.19
CA ARG A 146 4.76 10.70 -1.05
C ARG A 146 4.28 9.60 -0.11
N THR A 147 3.74 8.50 -0.65
CA THR A 147 3.24 7.40 0.17
C THR A 147 4.36 6.75 0.97
N SER A 148 5.52 6.51 0.37
CA SER A 148 6.70 5.97 1.06
C SER A 148 7.12 6.82 2.27
N ARG A 149 7.07 8.15 2.13
CA ARG A 149 7.38 9.06 3.24
C ARG A 149 6.37 8.95 4.39
N ILE A 150 5.08 8.87 4.07
CA ILE A 150 4.03 8.78 5.10
C ILE A 150 4.09 7.43 5.81
N VAL A 151 4.30 6.33 5.08
CA VAL A 151 4.46 4.99 5.66
C VAL A 151 5.66 4.93 6.61
N ALA A 152 6.79 5.54 6.23
CA ALA A 152 7.93 5.64 7.15
C ALA A 152 7.60 6.40 8.45
N GLY A 153 6.65 7.35 8.41
CA GLY A 153 6.12 8.02 9.60
C GLY A 153 5.28 7.08 10.47
N LEU A 154 4.38 6.31 9.86
CA LEU A 154 3.58 5.29 10.55
C LEU A 154 4.46 4.23 11.21
N ASP A 155 5.48 3.74 10.51
CA ASP A 155 6.40 2.74 11.05
C ASP A 155 7.20 3.26 12.25
N LYS A 156 7.64 4.53 12.19
CA LYS A 156 8.31 5.19 13.33
C LYS A 156 7.37 5.38 14.51
N ASN A 157 6.12 5.74 14.26
CA ASN A 157 5.10 5.85 15.31
C ASN A 157 4.87 4.51 15.98
N ASN A 158 4.74 3.43 15.19
CA ASN A 158 4.58 2.07 15.71
C ASN A 158 5.78 1.66 16.56
N ALA A 159 7.00 1.83 16.05
CA ALA A 159 8.22 1.47 16.76
C ALA A 159 8.33 2.20 18.11
N PHE A 160 8.16 3.53 18.10
CA PHE A 160 8.38 4.33 19.29
C PHE A 160 7.23 4.23 20.31
N PHE A 161 5.99 4.44 19.88
CA PHE A 161 4.85 4.54 20.80
C PHE A 161 4.27 3.19 21.20
N ILE A 162 4.29 2.21 20.30
CA ILE A 162 3.65 0.90 20.52
C ILE A 162 4.68 -0.14 20.96
N ASP A 163 5.72 -0.38 20.16
CA ASP A 163 6.68 -1.45 20.42
C ASP A 163 7.54 -1.11 21.65
N ASP A 164 8.18 0.07 21.66
CA ASP A 164 9.08 0.46 22.76
C ASP A 164 8.32 0.97 23.99
N SER A 165 7.38 1.90 23.81
CA SER A 165 6.69 2.56 24.92
C SER A 165 5.56 1.70 25.52
N PHE A 166 4.53 1.37 24.75
CA PHE A 166 3.33 0.71 25.30
C PHE A 166 3.59 -0.75 25.66
N THR A 167 4.16 -1.52 24.72
CA THR A 167 4.46 -2.94 24.94
C THR A 167 5.59 -3.11 25.95
N GLY A 168 6.59 -2.21 25.93
CA GLY A 168 7.61 -2.13 26.98
C GLY A 168 6.99 -1.94 28.37
N PHE A 169 6.10 -0.96 28.52
CA PHE A 169 5.36 -0.75 29.78
C PHE A 169 4.62 -2.00 30.25
N LEU A 170 3.89 -2.67 29.36
CA LEU A 170 3.16 -3.89 29.72
C LEU A 170 4.10 -4.99 30.24
N ARG A 171 5.19 -5.23 29.51
CA ARG A 171 6.19 -6.25 29.87
C ARG A 171 6.88 -5.90 31.20
N ASP A 172 7.32 -4.66 31.36
CA ASP A 172 8.12 -4.23 32.50
C ASP A 172 7.28 -4.17 33.80
N ASN A 173 5.95 -4.10 33.68
CA ASN A 173 4.99 -4.14 34.79
C ASN A 173 4.23 -5.48 34.91
N ASN A 174 4.75 -6.56 34.30
CA ASN A 174 4.19 -7.91 34.37
C ASN A 174 2.74 -8.07 33.88
N PHE A 175 2.28 -7.21 32.97
CA PHE A 175 1.02 -7.43 32.26
C PHE A 175 1.19 -8.56 31.25
N THR A 176 0.59 -9.71 31.56
CA THR A 176 0.55 -10.84 30.63
C THR A 176 -0.48 -10.61 29.52
N TYR A 177 -0.12 -10.99 28.30
CA TYR A 177 -1.05 -11.00 27.17
C TYR A 177 -2.28 -11.86 27.46
N ARG A 178 -3.46 -11.32 27.17
CA ARG A 178 -4.76 -12.01 27.21
C ARG A 178 -5.45 -11.97 25.86
N PRO A 179 -5.92 -13.13 25.35
CA PRO A 179 -6.71 -13.15 24.14
C PRO A 179 -8.04 -12.43 24.35
N TRP A 180 -8.70 -12.08 23.26
CA TRP A 180 -10.06 -11.56 23.32
C TRP A 180 -11.00 -12.61 23.92
N ASP A 181 -11.89 -12.16 24.79
CA ASP A 181 -12.91 -12.98 25.42
C ASP A 181 -14.25 -12.26 25.23
N VAL A 182 -15.10 -12.83 24.38
CA VAL A 182 -16.38 -12.22 23.98
C VAL A 182 -17.33 -12.10 25.17
N ASP A 183 -17.32 -13.05 26.10
CA ASP A 183 -18.19 -13.03 27.27
C ASP A 183 -17.79 -11.93 28.25
N VAL A 184 -16.48 -11.65 28.36
CA VAL A 184 -15.96 -10.58 29.22
C VAL A 184 -16.10 -9.20 28.58
N MET A 185 -15.78 -9.09 27.29
CA MET A 185 -15.77 -7.82 26.57
C MET A 185 -17.17 -7.39 26.09
N GLY A 186 -18.10 -8.34 25.92
CA GLY A 186 -19.47 -8.07 25.49
C GLY A 186 -19.60 -7.69 24.01
N SER A 187 -18.57 -7.94 23.20
CA SER A 187 -18.56 -7.67 21.77
C SER A 187 -17.68 -8.67 21.02
N ASP A 188 -17.93 -8.80 19.72
CA ASP A 188 -17.17 -9.67 18.84
C ASP A 188 -15.69 -9.28 18.81
N GLU A 189 -14.84 -10.25 18.47
CA GLU A 189 -13.41 -10.01 18.34
C GLU A 189 -13.14 -8.94 17.25
N PRO A 190 -12.30 -7.93 17.52
CA PRO A 190 -12.03 -6.88 16.56
C PRO A 190 -11.39 -7.41 15.27
N PRO A 191 -11.49 -6.64 14.17
CA PRO A 191 -10.84 -6.96 12.90
C PRO A 191 -9.34 -7.17 13.10
N ARG A 192 -8.83 -8.35 12.74
CA ARG A 192 -7.40 -8.67 12.83
C ARG A 192 -6.73 -8.66 11.46
N PRO A 193 -5.47 -8.19 11.38
CA PRO A 193 -4.69 -8.25 10.15
C PRO A 193 -4.27 -9.69 9.76
N VAL A 194 -4.46 -10.69 10.62
CA VAL A 194 -4.04 -12.08 10.36
C VAL A 194 -5.21 -13.03 10.63
N LEU A 195 -5.45 -13.95 9.69
CA LEU A 195 -6.39 -15.06 9.86
C LEU A 195 -6.07 -15.86 11.13
N ALA A 196 -7.06 -16.09 11.98
CA ALA A 196 -6.92 -17.00 13.10
C ALA A 196 -6.70 -18.42 12.57
N THR A 197 -5.47 -18.91 12.65
CA THR A 197 -5.14 -20.29 12.29
C THR A 197 -5.53 -21.23 13.42
N GLU A 198 -5.86 -22.48 13.09
CA GLU A 198 -6.12 -23.53 14.09
C GLU A 198 -4.97 -23.63 15.11
N PHE A 199 -3.73 -23.49 14.64
CA PHE A 199 -2.55 -23.49 15.50
C PHE A 199 -2.56 -22.33 16.50
N ARG A 200 -2.85 -21.10 16.05
CA ARG A 200 -2.95 -19.93 16.94
C ARG A 200 -4.05 -20.13 17.96
N THR A 201 -5.22 -20.60 17.55
CA THR A 201 -6.36 -20.88 18.44
C THR A 201 -5.98 -21.95 19.49
N LYS A 202 -5.27 -23.00 19.09
CA LYS A 202 -4.76 -24.03 20.00
C LYS A 202 -3.77 -23.45 21.02
N VAL A 203 -2.88 -22.54 20.60
CA VAL A 203 -1.92 -21.90 21.51
C VAL A 203 -2.64 -20.98 22.50
N LEU A 204 -3.53 -20.11 22.03
CA LEU A 204 -4.22 -19.11 22.85
C LEU A 204 -5.30 -19.70 23.77
N SER A 205 -5.81 -20.90 23.47
CA SER A 205 -6.69 -21.66 24.39
C SER A 205 -5.90 -22.50 25.41
N GLY A 206 -4.56 -22.55 25.29
CA GLY A 206 -3.69 -23.30 26.19
C GLY A 206 -3.56 -22.69 27.60
N PRO A 207 -3.04 -23.47 28.56
CA PRO A 207 -2.97 -23.10 29.98
C PRO A 207 -2.18 -21.82 30.26
N LEU A 208 -1.22 -21.46 29.40
CA LEU A 208 -0.45 -20.22 29.54
C LEU A 208 -1.33 -18.97 29.46
N PHE A 209 -2.37 -18.99 28.63
CA PHE A 209 -3.23 -17.83 28.36
C PHE A 209 -4.58 -17.90 29.10
N SER A 210 -4.95 -19.07 29.64
CA SER A 210 -6.16 -19.27 30.45
C SER A 210 -5.91 -19.28 31.96
N ALA A 211 -4.65 -19.35 32.43
CA ALA A 211 -4.33 -19.33 33.85
C ALA A 211 -4.87 -18.06 34.54
N GLU A 212 -5.57 -18.23 35.67
CA GLU A 212 -5.93 -17.11 36.54
C GLU A 212 -4.66 -16.54 37.17
N ILE A 213 -4.21 -15.39 36.68
CA ILE A 213 -3.16 -14.64 37.36
C ILE A 213 -3.84 -13.91 38.49
N GLY A 214 -3.37 -14.14 39.72
CA GLY A 214 -3.90 -13.62 40.98
C GLY A 214 -4.07 -12.10 41.03
N PRO A 215 -4.28 -11.52 42.23
CA PRO A 215 -4.54 -10.09 42.38
C PRO A 215 -3.32 -9.26 41.94
N LEU A 216 -3.32 -8.92 40.65
CA LEU A 216 -2.55 -7.93 39.90
C LEU A 216 -1.17 -7.55 40.44
N ASP A 217 -0.12 -8.14 39.84
CA ASP A 217 1.06 -7.35 39.48
C ASP A 217 0.57 -6.28 38.47
N GLY A 218 0.53 -5.00 38.87
CA GLY A 218 0.10 -3.88 38.01
C GLY A 218 -1.40 -3.56 37.99
N ALA A 219 -2.10 -3.55 39.14
CA ALA A 219 -3.53 -3.23 39.18
C ALA A 219 -3.83 -1.83 38.59
N PRO A 220 -4.94 -1.63 37.85
CA PRO A 220 -5.40 -0.29 37.50
C PRO A 220 -5.78 0.57 38.72
N ASN A 221 -5.76 -0.01 39.92
CA ASN A 221 -5.91 0.70 41.20
C ASN A 221 -4.67 0.53 42.09
N GLY A 222 -3.56 0.05 41.52
CA GLY A 222 -2.28 -0.15 42.19
C GLY A 222 -1.29 0.96 41.83
N PRO A 223 0.01 0.79 42.15
CA PRO A 223 1.02 1.83 41.98
C PRO A 223 1.20 2.37 40.55
N VAL A 224 0.68 1.66 39.53
CA VAL A 224 0.84 1.98 38.10
C VAL A 224 -0.42 2.59 37.47
N ALA A 225 -1.47 2.86 38.26
CA ALA A 225 -2.76 3.34 37.75
C ALA A 225 -2.63 4.61 36.88
N ASP A 226 -1.90 5.62 37.36
CA ASP A 226 -1.67 6.88 36.64
C ASP A 226 -0.86 6.65 35.35
N GLU A 227 0.06 5.68 35.38
CA GLU A 227 0.83 5.32 34.20
C GLU A 227 -0.07 4.64 33.15
N ILE A 228 -1.01 3.77 33.54
CA ILE A 228 -1.99 3.19 32.61
C ILE A 228 -2.77 4.30 31.90
N ILE A 229 -3.30 5.28 32.64
CA ILE A 229 -4.03 6.42 32.03
C ILE A 229 -3.14 7.16 31.04
N THR A 230 -1.88 7.40 31.41
CA THR A 230 -0.89 8.02 30.53
C THR A 230 -0.69 7.20 29.26
N ARG A 231 -0.51 5.88 29.37
CA ARG A 231 -0.33 4.98 28.21
C ARG A 231 -1.57 4.92 27.32
N LEU A 232 -2.77 4.88 27.90
CA LEU A 232 -4.03 4.91 27.16
C LEU A 232 -4.18 6.22 26.37
N SER A 233 -3.86 7.37 26.98
CA SER A 233 -3.94 8.65 26.29
C SER A 233 -3.00 8.74 25.08
N TRP A 234 -1.75 8.31 25.23
CA TRP A 234 -0.79 8.27 24.13
C TRP A 234 -1.19 7.25 23.06
N ARG A 235 -1.74 6.10 23.45
CA ARG A 235 -2.23 5.07 22.52
C ARG A 235 -3.41 5.57 21.69
N ALA A 236 -4.35 6.28 22.30
CA ALA A 236 -5.48 6.89 21.60
C ALA A 236 -5.02 8.01 20.66
N PHE A 237 -4.15 8.90 21.14
CA PHE A 237 -3.59 9.98 20.35
C PHE A 237 -2.84 9.46 19.12
N ILE A 238 -1.94 8.49 19.29
CA ILE A 238 -1.13 7.99 18.18
C ILE A 238 -1.99 7.23 17.16
N SER A 239 -3.04 6.52 17.60
CA SER A 239 -4.00 5.93 16.66
C SER A 239 -4.77 6.96 15.86
N ALA A 240 -5.26 8.03 16.50
CA ALA A 240 -5.93 9.10 15.77
C ALA A 240 -5.00 9.77 14.74
N GLN A 241 -3.71 9.95 15.08
CA GLN A 241 -2.72 10.46 14.13
C GLN A 241 -2.47 9.47 12.98
N ASN A 242 -2.29 8.19 13.28
CA ASN A 242 -2.06 7.15 12.27
C ASN A 242 -3.28 6.97 11.35
N GLU A 243 -4.50 7.06 11.88
CA GLU A 243 -5.75 7.07 11.12
C GLU A 243 -5.76 8.23 10.13
N SER A 244 -5.44 9.44 10.58
CA SER A 244 -5.40 10.62 9.73
C SER A 244 -4.37 10.48 8.60
N LEU A 245 -3.19 9.92 8.89
CA LEU A 245 -2.17 9.61 7.87
C LEU A 245 -2.66 8.53 6.89
N ALA A 246 -3.35 7.50 7.37
CA ALA A 246 -3.94 6.46 6.52
C ALA A 246 -5.04 7.03 5.60
N GLN A 247 -5.84 7.97 6.08
CA GLN A 247 -6.83 8.67 5.26
C GLN A 247 -6.20 9.59 4.22
N GLN A 248 -5.10 10.26 4.58
CA GLN A 248 -4.32 11.02 3.61
C GLN A 248 -3.79 10.11 2.49
N LEU A 249 -3.26 8.94 2.85
CA LEU A 249 -2.85 7.93 1.87
C LEU A 249 -4.02 7.47 1.01
N LEU A 250 -5.18 7.16 1.60
CA LEU A 250 -6.37 6.72 0.88
C LEU A 250 -6.86 7.75 -0.15
N THR A 251 -6.78 9.04 0.20
CA THR A 251 -7.08 10.14 -0.71
C THR A 251 -6.10 10.14 -1.89
N LEU A 252 -4.80 10.11 -1.63
CA LEU A 252 -3.77 10.04 -2.68
C LEU A 252 -3.94 8.81 -3.58
N THR A 253 -4.28 7.66 -2.99
CA THR A 253 -4.50 6.39 -3.70
C THR A 253 -5.74 6.47 -4.58
N SER A 254 -6.82 7.09 -4.10
CA SER A 254 -8.06 7.26 -4.90
C SER A 254 -7.85 8.24 -6.05
N ASP A 255 -7.06 9.30 -5.85
CA ASP A 255 -6.72 10.24 -6.91
C ASP A 255 -5.92 9.58 -8.04
N ILE A 256 -4.90 8.77 -7.70
CA ILE A 256 -4.09 8.09 -8.72
C ILE A 256 -4.87 6.95 -9.40
N GLU A 257 -5.73 6.25 -8.66
CA GLU A 257 -6.64 5.24 -9.20
C GLU A 257 -7.57 5.85 -10.26
N ALA A 258 -8.15 7.03 -9.98
CA ALA A 258 -9.03 7.73 -10.90
C ALA A 258 -8.29 8.17 -12.18
N LYS A 259 -7.07 8.71 -12.04
CA LYS A 259 -6.22 9.08 -13.19
C LYS A 259 -5.89 7.87 -14.07
N LEU A 260 -5.54 6.76 -13.43
CA LEU A 260 -5.21 5.52 -14.13
C LEU A 260 -6.44 4.93 -14.84
N ALA A 261 -7.61 4.99 -14.22
CA ALA A 261 -8.86 4.53 -14.82
C ALA A 261 -9.27 5.39 -16.03
N ALA A 262 -9.04 6.71 -15.98
CA ALA A 262 -9.26 7.61 -17.11
C ALA A 262 -8.35 7.24 -18.29
N GLU A 263 -7.04 7.09 -18.06
CA GLU A 263 -6.07 6.70 -19.08
C GLU A 263 -6.42 5.35 -19.75
N ILE A 264 -6.80 4.36 -18.94
CA ILE A 264 -7.20 3.04 -19.46
C ILE A 264 -8.47 3.15 -20.32
N SER A 265 -9.39 4.05 -19.96
CA SER A 265 -10.65 4.23 -20.69
C SER A 265 -10.45 4.95 -22.02
N GLU A 266 -9.64 6.00 -22.06
CA GLU A 266 -9.28 6.73 -23.28
C GLU A 266 -8.61 5.84 -24.33
N ARG A 267 -7.89 4.80 -23.89
CA ARG A 267 -7.23 3.83 -24.79
C ARG A 267 -8.13 2.71 -25.29
N ARG A 268 -9.32 2.53 -24.71
CA ARG A 268 -10.30 1.53 -25.15
C ARG A 268 -11.24 2.08 -26.24
N THR A 269 -11.35 3.40 -26.35
CA THR A 269 -12.11 4.12 -27.39
C THR A 269 -11.30 4.36 -28.64
#